data_AF-A0AAV8ZZR4-F1
#
_entry.id   AF-A0AAV8ZZR4-F1
#
_cell.length_a   1.000
_cell.length_b   1.000
_cell.length_c   1.000
_cell.angle_alpha   90.00
_cell.angle_beta   90.00
_cell.angle_gamma   90.00
#
_symmetry.space_group_name_H-M   'P 1'
#
loop_
_entity.id
_entity.type
_entity.pdbx_description
1 polymer ?
#
loop_
_entity_poly.entity_id
_entity_poly.type
_entity_poly.pdbx_seq_one_letter_code
_entity_poly.pdbx_strand_id
1 'polypeptide(L)'
;MSSAPWYLNAERPSLKHQRKWKSDPNYTKAWNLRIREDTAKYLLNLDINSAHYDPKTRSMREDPLPDSDPNEKFYVGDNQYRVSGQALEFKQLNIHAWEAFEKGQDVHMQAAPSQAELLYKNFKINKEKLKSEMKETIMEKYGNAASEEQLPKELLLGQSEREIEYDRAGRIIKGQEIALPKSKYEEDVYINNHTSVWWKDHQWGYRCCRQTIRNSYCTGSAGIEAAEEATELMKANLARKEATEGT
;
A
#
# COMPACT_ATOMS: atom_id res chain seq x y z
N MET A 1 -43.22 17.92 -41.81
CA MET A 1 -42.90 19.10 -40.99
C MET A 1 -42.17 18.62 -39.74
N SER A 2 -40.84 18.74 -39.71
CA SER A 2 -40.01 18.31 -38.57
C SER A 2 -39.93 19.43 -37.53
N SER A 3 -40.50 19.20 -36.35
CA SER A 3 -40.42 20.10 -35.21
C SER A 3 -39.10 19.86 -34.45
N ALA A 4 -38.34 20.91 -34.16
CA ALA A 4 -37.09 20.82 -33.41
C ALA A 4 -37.36 20.68 -31.89
N PRO A 5 -36.53 19.94 -31.13
CA PRO A 5 -36.74 19.71 -29.70
C PRO A 5 -36.68 20.98 -28.82
N TRP A 6 -37.48 20.98 -27.75
CA TRP A 6 -37.86 22.09 -26.88
C TRP A 6 -36.76 22.90 -26.19
N TYR A 7 -35.51 22.45 -26.23
CA TYR A 7 -34.36 23.19 -25.69
C TYR A 7 -33.73 24.14 -26.73
N LEU A 8 -34.07 24.01 -28.01
CA LEU A 8 -33.52 24.80 -29.11
C LEU A 8 -34.47 25.93 -29.55
N ASN A 9 -34.64 26.94 -28.71
CA ASN A 9 -35.05 28.29 -29.11
C ASN A 9 -33.97 29.26 -28.58
N ALA A 10 -33.05 29.84 -29.35
CA ALA A 10 -32.80 29.87 -30.81
C ALA A 10 -33.86 30.60 -31.68
N GLU A 11 -34.40 31.71 -31.17
CA GLU A 11 -35.56 32.49 -31.69
C GLU A 11 -35.48 33.12 -33.10
N ARG A 12 -34.59 32.67 -34.00
CA ARG A 12 -34.74 32.93 -35.45
C ARG A 12 -34.28 31.71 -36.23
N PRO A 13 -34.98 31.29 -37.31
CA PRO A 13 -34.46 30.30 -38.23
C PRO A 13 -33.25 30.91 -38.96
N SER A 14 -32.09 30.84 -38.33
CA SER A 14 -30.86 31.32 -38.92
C SER A 14 -30.26 30.19 -39.75
N LEU A 15 -29.97 30.49 -41.01
CA LEU A 15 -29.25 29.63 -41.95
C LEU A 15 -27.77 29.46 -41.53
N LYS A 16 -27.48 29.31 -40.23
CA LYS A 16 -26.12 29.04 -39.72
C LYS A 16 -25.56 27.74 -40.29
N HIS A 17 -26.41 26.79 -40.66
CA HIS A 17 -26.01 25.58 -41.39
C HIS A 17 -25.71 25.79 -42.88
N GLN A 18 -26.18 26.88 -43.51
CA GLN A 18 -25.76 27.26 -44.86
C GLN A 18 -24.62 28.28 -44.87
N ARG A 19 -24.26 28.83 -43.70
CA ARG A 19 -22.96 29.51 -43.60
C ARG A 19 -21.92 28.46 -43.87
N LYS A 20 -21.35 28.50 -45.08
CA LYS A 20 -20.11 27.82 -45.41
C LYS A 20 -19.19 28.19 -44.26
N TRP A 21 -18.91 27.24 -43.37
CA TRP A 21 -17.87 27.39 -42.39
C TRP A 21 -16.69 27.88 -43.23
N LYS A 22 -16.25 29.11 -43.01
CA LYS A 22 -15.00 29.54 -43.61
C LYS A 22 -13.99 28.69 -42.86
N SER A 23 -13.78 27.46 -43.34
CA SER A 23 -12.47 26.83 -43.22
C SER A 23 -11.55 27.91 -43.75
N ASP A 24 -10.76 28.50 -42.86
CA ASP A 24 -9.83 29.53 -43.26
C ASP A 24 -9.14 29.04 -44.53
N PRO A 25 -9.09 29.82 -45.62
CA PRO A 25 -8.46 29.35 -46.87
C PRO A 25 -6.96 29.04 -46.69
N ASN A 26 -6.40 29.33 -45.51
CA ASN A 26 -5.06 28.97 -45.06
C ASN A 26 -5.00 27.74 -44.15
N TYR A 27 -6.11 27.12 -43.76
CA TYR A 27 -6.11 25.89 -42.95
C TYR A 27 -5.59 24.67 -43.73
N THR A 28 -5.53 24.75 -45.07
CA THR A 28 -5.15 23.64 -45.95
C THR A 28 -3.92 23.94 -46.81
N LYS A 29 -2.96 24.74 -46.32
CA LYS A 29 -1.66 24.91 -46.98
C LYS A 29 -0.50 24.78 -46.01
N ALA A 30 -0.33 23.60 -45.43
CA ALA A 30 1.00 23.18 -45.00
C ALA A 30 1.82 22.91 -46.27
N TRP A 31 2.61 23.89 -46.72
CA TRP A 31 3.50 23.72 -47.87
C TRP A 31 4.59 22.66 -47.61
N ASN A 32 4.91 22.41 -46.34
CA ASN A 32 5.83 21.37 -45.91
C ASN A 32 5.20 20.57 -44.76
N LEU A 33 5.23 19.24 -44.88
CA LEU A 33 4.72 18.30 -43.86
C LEU A 33 5.67 18.12 -42.67
N ARG A 34 6.91 18.62 -42.78
CA ARG A 34 7.91 18.53 -41.72
C ARG A 34 7.61 19.56 -40.64
N ILE A 35 7.45 19.08 -39.41
CA ILE A 35 7.37 19.89 -38.19
C ILE A 35 8.72 20.60 -37.99
N ARG A 36 8.70 21.92 -37.78
CA ARG A 36 9.93 22.73 -37.74
C ARG A 36 10.57 22.73 -36.35
N GLU A 37 9.76 22.50 -35.32
CA GLU A 37 10.12 22.40 -33.92
C GLU A 37 10.93 21.12 -33.64
N ASP A 38 10.64 20.03 -34.36
CA ASP A 38 11.34 18.76 -34.23
C ASP A 38 12.66 18.76 -35.01
N THR A 39 13.77 18.78 -34.27
CA THR A 39 15.11 18.63 -34.82
C THR A 39 15.32 17.21 -35.35
N ALA A 40 16.02 17.08 -36.49
CA ALA A 40 16.33 15.75 -37.01
C ALA A 40 17.44 15.11 -36.15
N LYS A 41 17.39 13.79 -35.97
CA LYS A 41 18.34 13.05 -35.10
C LYS A 41 19.82 13.35 -35.41
N TYR A 42 20.19 13.33 -36.69
CA TYR A 42 21.57 13.60 -37.16
C TYR A 42 21.99 15.08 -37.06
N LEU A 43 21.09 15.98 -36.66
CA LEU A 43 21.41 17.39 -36.39
C LEU A 43 21.54 17.66 -34.88
N LEU A 44 21.32 16.66 -34.01
CA LEU A 44 21.48 16.80 -32.57
C LEU A 44 22.95 16.99 -32.18
N ASN A 45 23.85 16.27 -32.84
CA ASN A 45 25.29 16.46 -32.75
C ASN A 45 25.89 16.45 -34.17
N LEU A 46 26.66 17.49 -34.51
CA LEU A 46 27.31 17.66 -35.81
C LEU A 46 28.71 17.05 -35.87
N ASP A 47 29.23 16.57 -34.74
CA ASP A 47 30.54 15.93 -34.67
C ASP A 47 30.54 14.63 -35.49
N ILE A 48 31.61 14.45 -36.27
CA ILE A 48 31.77 13.30 -37.17
C ILE A 48 31.83 11.97 -36.40
N ASN A 49 32.34 12.00 -35.17
CA ASN A 49 32.48 10.85 -34.28
C ASN A 49 31.29 10.67 -33.32
N SER A 50 30.18 11.39 -33.52
CA SER A 50 28.96 11.21 -32.75
C SER A 50 28.22 9.91 -33.12
N ALA A 51 27.05 9.67 -32.51
CA ALA A 51 26.26 8.49 -32.77
C ALA A 51 25.88 8.34 -34.26
N HIS A 52 26.11 7.15 -34.82
CA HIS A 52 25.82 6.86 -36.22
C HIS A 52 24.31 6.89 -36.52
N TYR A 53 23.92 7.70 -37.51
CA TYR A 53 22.56 7.74 -38.07
C TYR A 53 22.48 6.92 -39.37
N ASP A 54 21.59 5.94 -39.42
CA ASP A 54 21.29 5.21 -40.66
C ASP A 54 20.13 5.91 -41.42
N PRO A 55 20.39 6.58 -42.57
CA PRO A 55 19.37 7.32 -43.29
C PRO A 55 18.32 6.43 -43.96
N LYS A 56 18.62 5.14 -44.18
CA LYS A 56 17.69 4.20 -44.82
C LYS A 56 16.57 3.80 -43.86
N THR A 57 16.94 3.41 -42.66
CA THR A 57 15.99 3.00 -41.61
C THR A 57 15.57 4.16 -40.72
N ARG A 58 16.21 5.34 -40.87
CA ARG A 58 16.01 6.55 -40.06
C ARG A 58 16.24 6.32 -38.56
N SER A 59 17.09 5.36 -38.22
CA SER A 59 17.41 5.01 -36.83
C SER A 59 18.75 5.57 -36.39
N MET A 60 18.83 5.97 -35.12
CA MET A 60 20.07 6.32 -34.43
C MET A 60 20.14 5.46 -33.17
N ARG A 61 21.14 4.60 -33.05
CA ARG A 61 21.15 3.57 -32.00
C ARG A 61 21.59 4.14 -30.67
N GLU A 62 22.78 4.73 -30.68
CA GLU A 62 23.43 5.32 -29.51
C GLU A 62 22.97 6.76 -29.26
N ASP A 63 23.23 7.25 -28.04
CA ASP A 63 23.00 8.65 -27.68
C ASP A 63 24.01 9.56 -28.39
N PRO A 64 23.57 10.56 -29.18
CA PRO A 64 24.47 11.51 -29.83
C PRO A 64 25.21 12.45 -28.86
N LEU A 65 24.73 12.59 -27.61
CA LEU A 65 25.31 13.47 -26.60
C LEU A 65 25.41 12.73 -25.25
N PRO A 66 26.30 11.73 -25.09
CA PRO A 66 26.34 10.91 -23.87
C PRO A 66 26.64 11.73 -22.61
N ASP A 67 27.47 12.76 -22.69
CA ASP A 67 28.00 13.51 -21.54
C ASP A 67 27.05 14.57 -20.96
N SER A 68 25.97 14.96 -21.66
CA SER A 68 25.04 15.96 -21.14
C SER A 68 24.07 15.39 -20.09
N ASP A 69 23.39 16.28 -19.35
CA ASP A 69 22.44 15.88 -18.30
C ASP A 69 21.24 15.12 -18.91
N PRO A 70 20.93 13.89 -18.45
CA PRO A 70 19.79 13.11 -18.91
C PRO A 70 18.43 13.81 -18.88
N ASN A 71 18.20 14.76 -17.96
CA ASN A 71 16.90 15.41 -17.82
C ASN A 71 16.68 16.56 -18.82
N GLU A 72 17.75 17.13 -19.35
CA GLU A 72 17.71 18.19 -20.37
C GLU A 72 17.75 17.62 -21.80
N LYS A 73 18.05 16.33 -21.94
CA LYS A 73 18.11 15.64 -23.24
C LYS A 73 16.71 15.36 -23.78
N PHE A 74 16.47 15.85 -24.99
CA PHE A 74 15.27 15.50 -25.76
C PHE A 74 15.32 14.06 -26.31
N TYR A 75 16.51 13.53 -26.58
CA TYR A 75 16.70 12.23 -27.22
C TYR A 75 17.92 11.51 -26.64
N VAL A 76 17.76 10.23 -26.29
CA VAL A 76 18.78 9.41 -25.61
C VAL A 76 19.20 8.18 -26.46
N GLY A 77 18.83 8.17 -27.74
CA GLY A 77 19.09 7.03 -28.65
C GLY A 77 17.94 6.01 -28.70
N ASP A 78 17.79 5.32 -29.84
CA ASP A 78 16.72 4.35 -30.05
C ASP A 78 16.87 3.10 -29.17
N ASN A 79 18.09 2.74 -28.75
CA ASN A 79 18.32 1.58 -27.88
C ASN A 79 17.65 1.73 -26.51
N GLN A 80 17.67 2.93 -25.94
CA GLN A 80 17.06 3.19 -24.64
C GLN A 80 15.54 2.95 -24.69
N TYR A 81 14.87 3.44 -25.72
CA TYR A 81 13.43 3.22 -25.92
C TYR A 81 13.09 1.75 -26.21
N ARG A 82 13.99 0.98 -26.84
CA ARG A 82 13.78 -0.45 -27.12
C ARG A 82 13.87 -1.34 -25.89
N VAL A 83 14.65 -0.93 -24.89
CA VAL A 83 14.92 -1.74 -23.69
C VAL A 83 14.07 -1.30 -22.50
N SER A 84 13.55 -0.06 -22.51
CA SER A 84 12.76 0.49 -21.42
C SER A 84 11.27 0.14 -21.49
N GLY A 85 10.55 0.47 -20.40
CA GLY A 85 9.11 0.29 -20.28
C GLY A 85 8.67 -1.17 -20.20
N GLN A 86 7.51 -1.46 -20.80
CA GLN A 86 6.89 -2.79 -20.79
C GLN A 86 7.74 -3.87 -21.48
N ALA A 87 8.67 -3.48 -22.37
CA ALA A 87 9.58 -4.43 -23.00
C ALA A 87 10.49 -5.12 -21.97
N LEU A 88 10.89 -4.43 -20.90
CA LEU A 88 11.70 -5.00 -19.83
C LEU A 88 10.89 -6.01 -19.02
N GLU A 89 9.66 -5.65 -18.64
CA GLU A 89 8.75 -6.54 -17.91
C GLU A 89 8.43 -7.80 -18.71
N PHE A 90 8.18 -7.64 -20.02
CA PHE A 90 7.96 -8.75 -20.93
C PHE A 90 9.20 -9.67 -21.05
N LYS A 91 10.41 -9.09 -21.09
CA LYS A 91 11.65 -9.89 -21.06
C LYS A 91 11.77 -10.70 -19.77
N GLN A 92 11.49 -10.09 -18.61
CA GLN A 92 11.53 -10.80 -17.32
C GLN A 92 10.51 -11.93 -17.27
N LEU A 93 9.30 -11.71 -17.79
CA LEU A 93 8.26 -12.73 -17.87
C LEU A 93 8.67 -13.89 -18.78
N ASN A 94 9.33 -13.61 -19.91
CA ASN A 94 9.89 -14.66 -20.78
C ASN A 94 10.94 -15.51 -20.07
N ILE A 95 11.88 -14.86 -19.36
CA ILE A 95 12.91 -15.57 -18.59
C ILE A 95 12.25 -16.47 -17.53
N HIS A 96 11.27 -15.96 -16.79
CA HIS A 96 10.52 -16.75 -15.81
C HIS A 96 9.79 -17.94 -16.46
N ALA A 97 9.18 -17.77 -17.63
CA ALA A 97 8.53 -18.86 -18.34
C ALA A 97 9.54 -19.95 -18.76
N TRP A 98 10.73 -19.58 -19.23
CA TRP A 98 11.79 -20.54 -19.56
C TRP A 98 12.30 -21.29 -18.33
N GLU A 99 12.56 -20.59 -17.22
CA GLU A 99 12.97 -21.24 -15.96
C GLU A 99 11.89 -22.19 -15.41
N ALA A 100 10.62 -21.82 -15.54
CA ALA A 100 9.49 -22.68 -15.14
C ALA A 100 9.39 -23.92 -16.03
N PHE A 101 9.61 -23.75 -17.33
CA PHE A 101 9.64 -24.84 -18.30
C PHE A 101 10.79 -25.83 -18.02
N GLU A 102 11.98 -25.33 -17.72
CA GLU A 102 13.12 -26.18 -17.30
C GLU A 102 12.85 -26.94 -16.01
N LYS A 103 12.06 -26.38 -15.09
CA LYS A 103 11.57 -27.05 -13.87
C LYS A 103 10.45 -28.06 -14.12
N GLY A 104 9.98 -28.20 -15.37
CA GLY A 104 8.94 -29.14 -15.76
C GLY A 104 7.50 -28.61 -15.67
N GLN A 105 7.31 -27.30 -15.46
CA GLN A 105 5.98 -26.69 -15.55
C GLN A 105 5.67 -26.32 -17.00
N ASP A 106 4.52 -26.73 -17.52
CA ASP A 106 4.09 -26.37 -18.88
C ASP A 106 3.53 -24.94 -18.90
N VAL A 107 4.43 -23.96 -19.07
CA VAL A 107 4.10 -22.53 -19.14
C VAL A 107 4.74 -21.94 -20.38
N HIS A 108 3.93 -21.44 -21.30
CA HIS A 108 4.40 -20.81 -22.53
C HIS A 108 3.76 -19.44 -22.71
N MET A 109 4.58 -18.39 -22.80
CA MET A 109 4.09 -17.02 -22.88
C MET A 109 3.22 -16.75 -24.11
N GLN A 110 3.62 -17.20 -25.30
CA GLN A 110 2.84 -16.96 -26.53
C GLN A 110 1.57 -17.83 -26.62
N ALA A 111 1.59 -19.05 -26.08
CA ALA A 111 0.43 -19.95 -26.15
C ALA A 111 -0.63 -19.61 -25.09
N ALA A 112 -0.18 -19.31 -23.86
CA ALA A 112 -1.05 -19.00 -22.72
C ALA A 112 -0.54 -17.76 -21.95
N PRO A 113 -0.63 -16.55 -22.54
CA PRO A 113 -0.06 -15.33 -21.95
C PRO A 113 -0.69 -14.96 -20.61
N SER A 114 -2.00 -15.10 -20.45
CA SER A 114 -2.71 -14.77 -19.21
C SER A 114 -2.32 -15.68 -18.06
N GLN A 115 -2.11 -16.97 -18.33
CA GLN A 115 -1.62 -17.93 -17.34
C GLN A 115 -0.19 -17.59 -16.92
N ALA A 116 0.70 -17.32 -17.88
CA ALA A 116 2.08 -16.94 -17.60
C ALA A 116 2.16 -15.65 -16.77
N GLU A 117 1.32 -14.65 -17.07
CA GLU A 117 1.25 -13.40 -16.32
C GLU A 117 0.74 -13.62 -14.88
N LEU A 118 -0.30 -14.43 -14.70
CA LEU A 118 -0.84 -14.76 -13.37
C LEU A 118 0.21 -15.47 -12.51
N LEU A 119 0.90 -16.46 -13.07
CA LEU A 119 1.98 -17.17 -12.39
C LEU A 119 3.12 -16.21 -12.02
N TYR A 120 3.48 -15.29 -12.92
CA TYR A 120 4.53 -14.30 -12.67
C TYR A 120 4.14 -13.30 -11.56
N LYS A 121 2.87 -12.88 -11.49
CA LYS A 121 2.36 -12.04 -10.39
C LYS A 121 2.45 -12.77 -9.04
N ASN A 122 2.01 -14.03 -9.01
CA ASN A 122 2.14 -14.87 -7.80
C ASN A 122 3.61 -15.06 -7.40
N PHE A 123 4.49 -15.26 -8.38
CA PHE A 123 5.94 -15.34 -8.16
C PHE A 123 6.50 -14.05 -7.55
N LYS A 124 6.11 -12.87 -8.03
CA LYS A 124 6.55 -11.58 -7.44
C LYS A 124 6.13 -11.46 -5.98
N ILE A 125 4.87 -11.77 -5.66
CA ILE A 125 4.34 -11.73 -4.28
C ILE A 125 5.13 -12.69 -3.39
N ASN A 126 5.34 -13.93 -3.85
CA ASN A 126 6.07 -14.93 -3.08
C ASN A 126 7.55 -14.56 -2.92
N LYS A 127 8.18 -13.95 -3.93
CA LYS A 127 9.56 -13.46 -3.87
C LYS A 127 9.72 -12.33 -2.86
N GLU A 128 8.75 -11.43 -2.73
CA GLU A 128 8.75 -10.38 -1.71
C GLU A 128 8.61 -10.95 -0.29
N LYS A 129 7.69 -11.91 -0.10
CA LYS A 129 7.54 -12.63 1.18
C LYS A 129 8.81 -13.38 1.58
N LEU A 130 9.43 -14.09 0.64
CA LEU A 130 10.71 -14.78 0.89
C LEU A 130 11.84 -13.80 1.23
N LYS A 131 11.84 -12.59 0.65
CA LYS A 131 12.80 -11.54 1.01
C LYS A 131 12.58 -11.00 2.42
N SER A 132 11.33 -10.81 2.85
CA SER A 132 11.03 -10.37 4.22
C SER A 132 11.39 -11.45 5.23
N GLU A 133 11.03 -12.71 4.97
CA GLU A 133 11.41 -13.86 5.82
C GLU A 133 12.94 -14.00 5.88
N MET A 134 13.65 -13.86 4.76
CA MET A 134 15.12 -13.88 4.75
C MET A 134 15.70 -12.72 5.56
N LYS A 135 15.11 -11.52 5.47
CA LYS A 135 15.54 -10.37 6.27
C LYS A 135 15.31 -10.60 7.77
N GLU A 136 14.16 -11.15 8.15
CA GLU A 136 13.81 -11.48 9.54
C GLU A 136 14.75 -12.56 10.09
N THR A 137 14.95 -13.66 9.36
CA THR A 137 15.88 -14.73 9.79
C THR A 137 17.33 -14.25 9.90
N ILE A 138 17.78 -13.32 9.06
CA ILE A 138 19.10 -12.68 9.19
C ILE A 138 19.12 -11.79 10.44
N MET A 139 18.06 -11.00 10.66
CA MET A 139 17.94 -10.11 11.82
C MET A 139 17.89 -10.86 13.15
N GLU A 140 17.23 -12.02 13.21
CA GLU A 140 17.22 -12.89 14.40
C GLU A 140 18.60 -13.49 14.68
N LYS A 141 19.32 -13.90 13.64
CA LYS A 141 20.64 -14.57 13.78
C LYS A 141 21.76 -13.60 14.12
N TYR A 142 21.74 -12.41 13.53
CA TYR A 142 22.85 -11.47 13.60
C TYR A 142 22.50 -10.17 14.34
N GLY A 143 21.24 -10.01 14.79
CA GLY A 143 20.75 -8.79 15.37
C GLY A 143 20.64 -7.66 14.35
N ASN A 144 20.12 -6.51 14.77
CA ASN A 144 20.12 -5.30 13.96
C ASN A 144 21.14 -4.33 14.55
N ALA A 145 22.30 -4.17 13.90
CA ALA A 145 23.34 -3.24 14.37
C ALA A 145 22.89 -1.77 14.42
N ALA A 146 21.79 -1.43 13.72
CA ALA A 146 21.21 -0.09 13.71
C ALA A 146 20.03 0.07 14.69
N SER A 147 19.53 -1.00 15.31
CA SER A 147 18.72 -0.80 16.50
C SER A 147 19.68 -0.38 17.60
N GLU A 148 19.59 0.86 18.05
CA GLU A 148 20.06 1.24 19.37
C GLU A 148 19.33 0.32 20.35
N GLU A 149 19.93 -0.83 20.66
CA GLU A 149 19.51 -1.62 21.80
C GLU A 149 19.55 -0.63 22.96
N GLN A 150 18.37 -0.24 23.43
CA GLN A 150 18.25 0.51 24.67
C GLN A 150 18.77 -0.45 25.72
N LEU A 151 20.07 -0.33 25.98
CA LEU A 151 20.74 -1.03 27.07
C LEU A 151 19.82 -0.86 28.28
N PRO A 152 19.54 -1.94 29.02
CA PRO A 152 18.72 -1.85 30.21
C PRO A 152 19.23 -0.67 31.04
N LYS A 153 18.31 0.18 31.53
CA LYS A 153 18.65 1.48 32.15
C LYS A 153 19.75 1.37 33.21
N GLU A 154 19.86 0.21 33.85
CA GLU A 154 20.91 -0.16 34.79
C GLU A 154 22.32 -0.10 34.18
N LEU A 155 22.51 -0.62 32.96
CA LEU A 155 23.76 -0.54 32.21
C LEU A 155 24.01 0.87 31.65
N LEU A 156 22.95 1.62 31.34
CA LEU A 156 23.06 3.02 30.88
C LEU A 156 23.64 3.94 31.95
N LEU A 157 23.29 3.71 33.23
CA LEU A 157 23.82 4.47 34.37
C LEU A 157 25.15 3.91 34.93
N GLY A 158 25.64 2.78 34.41
CA GLY A 158 26.91 2.18 34.84
C GLY A 158 26.93 1.70 36.30
N GLN A 159 25.78 1.64 36.98
CA GLN A 159 25.68 1.09 38.33
C GLN A 159 25.35 -0.41 38.25
N SER A 160 26.39 -1.24 38.34
CA SER A 160 26.24 -2.70 38.49
C SER A 160 25.91 -3.12 39.92
N GLU A 161 26.02 -2.22 40.89
CA GLU A 161 25.87 -2.51 42.31
C GLU A 161 24.64 -1.81 42.88
N ARG A 162 23.69 -2.61 43.35
CA ARG A 162 22.54 -2.13 44.11
C ARG A 162 22.98 -2.01 45.56
N GLU A 163 23.18 -0.78 46.04
CA GLU A 163 23.57 -0.54 47.43
C GLU A 163 22.38 -0.88 48.36
N ILE A 164 22.56 -1.93 49.16
CA ILE A 164 21.59 -2.39 50.16
C ILE A 164 22.20 -2.10 51.53
N GLU A 165 21.67 -1.09 52.22
CA GLU A 165 22.10 -0.76 53.58
C GLU A 165 21.33 -1.65 54.57
N TYR A 166 22.05 -2.40 55.40
CA TYR A 166 21.48 -3.21 56.47
C TYR A 166 21.63 -2.50 57.82
N ASP A 167 20.56 -2.52 58.61
CA ASP A 167 20.59 -2.14 60.02
C ASP A 167 21.46 -3.12 60.82
N ARG A 168 21.87 -2.74 62.05
CA ARG A 168 22.63 -3.60 62.98
C ARG A 168 21.90 -4.92 63.31
N ALA A 169 20.59 -4.97 63.09
CA ALA A 169 19.73 -6.15 63.24
C ALA A 169 19.51 -6.94 61.93
N GLY A 170 20.18 -6.59 60.83
CA GLY A 170 20.08 -7.24 59.52
C GLY A 170 18.84 -6.87 58.70
N ARG A 171 18.10 -5.81 59.07
CA ARG A 171 16.94 -5.32 58.31
C ARG A 171 17.38 -4.32 57.25
N ILE A 172 16.80 -4.38 56.06
CA ILE A 172 17.17 -3.50 54.95
C ILE A 172 16.55 -2.11 55.18
N ILE A 173 17.38 -1.05 55.18
CA ILE A 173 16.96 0.35 55.40
C ILE A 173 16.84 1.12 54.07
N LYS A 174 17.77 0.89 53.15
CA LYS A 174 17.77 1.51 51.80
C LYS A 174 18.04 0.46 50.72
N GLY A 175 17.49 0.69 49.53
CA GLY A 175 17.69 -0.17 48.36
C GLY A 175 16.61 -1.23 48.15
N GLN A 176 15.64 -1.37 49.07
CA GLN A 176 14.50 -2.26 48.87
C GLN A 176 13.47 -1.60 47.95
N GLU A 177 13.16 -2.25 46.83
CA GLU A 177 12.03 -1.84 46.00
C GLU A 177 10.78 -1.78 46.87
N ILE A 178 10.04 -0.67 46.77
CA ILE A 178 8.81 -0.47 47.52
C ILE A 178 7.83 -1.51 47.02
N ALA A 179 7.72 -2.63 47.74
CA ALA A 179 6.66 -3.58 47.51
C ALA A 179 5.35 -2.84 47.79
N LEU A 180 4.54 -2.65 46.75
CA LEU A 180 3.23 -2.04 46.89
C LEU A 180 2.46 -2.87 47.94
N PRO A 181 1.97 -2.25 49.03
CA PRO A 181 1.28 -2.97 50.08
C PRO A 181 0.00 -3.57 49.48
N LYS A 182 -0.05 -4.90 49.39
CA LYS A 182 -1.26 -5.63 49.03
C LYS A 182 -2.31 -5.40 50.12
N SER A 183 -3.57 -5.25 49.74
CA SER A 183 -4.64 -5.16 50.73
C SER A 183 -4.80 -6.49 51.49
N LYS A 184 -5.59 -6.46 52.57
CA LYS A 184 -5.89 -7.65 53.40
C LYS A 184 -6.59 -8.78 52.61
N TYR A 185 -7.20 -8.45 51.49
CA TYR A 185 -8.00 -9.38 50.70
C TYR A 185 -7.20 -9.87 49.49
N GLU A 186 -7.48 -11.10 49.04
CA GLU A 186 -6.88 -11.64 47.83
C GLU A 186 -7.33 -10.80 46.62
N GLU A 187 -6.40 -10.03 46.07
CA GLU A 187 -6.59 -9.26 44.85
C GLU A 187 -6.46 -10.18 43.62
N ASP A 188 -7.12 -9.82 42.52
CA ASP A 188 -7.06 -10.54 41.24
C ASP A 188 -7.54 -12.00 41.24
N VAL A 189 -8.38 -12.39 42.21
CA VAL A 189 -9.09 -13.68 42.19
C VAL A 189 -10.41 -13.53 41.43
N TYR A 190 -10.42 -13.99 40.19
CA TYR A 190 -11.59 -13.95 39.32
C TYR A 190 -12.32 -15.31 39.30
N ILE A 191 -13.63 -15.27 39.50
CA ILE A 191 -14.50 -16.45 39.53
C ILE A 191 -14.81 -16.89 38.08
N ASN A 192 -14.97 -18.20 37.83
CA ASN A 192 -15.53 -18.76 36.57
C ASN A 192 -14.88 -18.27 35.26
N ASN A 193 -13.54 -18.26 35.20
CA ASN A 193 -12.71 -17.93 34.01
C ASN A 193 -12.86 -16.49 33.49
N HIS A 194 -13.29 -15.56 34.33
CA HIS A 194 -13.20 -14.13 34.02
C HIS A 194 -11.77 -13.62 34.30
N THR A 195 -11.39 -12.51 33.69
CA THR A 195 -10.01 -11.96 33.81
C THR A 195 -9.95 -10.55 34.40
N SER A 196 -11.08 -9.85 34.45
CA SER A 196 -11.14 -8.48 34.99
C SER A 196 -12.56 -8.09 35.34
N VAL A 197 -12.69 -7.31 36.41
CA VAL A 197 -13.96 -6.70 36.83
C VAL A 197 -14.07 -5.32 36.17
N TRP A 198 -15.30 -4.94 35.79
CA TRP A 198 -15.62 -3.60 35.29
C TRP A 198 -16.91 -3.10 35.93
N TRP A 199 -17.15 -1.81 35.81
CA TRP A 199 -18.35 -1.13 36.30
C TRP A 199 -19.00 -0.38 35.14
N LYS A 200 -20.30 -0.59 34.92
CA LYS A 200 -21.09 0.09 33.89
C LYS A 200 -22.52 0.28 34.38
N ASP A 201 -23.10 1.46 34.13
CA ASP A 201 -24.52 1.77 34.41
C ASP A 201 -24.99 1.40 35.83
N HIS A 202 -24.22 1.80 36.85
CA HIS A 202 -24.48 1.49 38.25
C HIS A 202 -24.49 -0.02 38.61
N GLN A 203 -23.90 -0.86 37.77
CA GLN A 203 -23.78 -2.30 37.98
C GLN A 203 -22.33 -2.78 37.83
N TRP A 204 -21.94 -3.71 38.71
CA TRP A 204 -20.69 -4.44 38.61
C TRP A 204 -20.85 -5.57 37.58
N GLY A 205 -19.81 -5.83 36.80
CA GLY A 205 -19.78 -6.95 35.88
C GLY A 205 -18.36 -7.46 35.61
N TYR A 206 -18.22 -8.22 34.54
CA TYR A 206 -16.94 -8.72 34.04
C TYR A 206 -16.53 -8.03 32.74
N ARG A 207 -15.31 -7.47 32.67
CA ARG A 207 -14.83 -6.71 31.50
C ARG A 207 -14.66 -7.60 30.27
N CYS A 208 -14.28 -8.85 30.46
CA CYS A 208 -13.94 -9.80 29.39
C CYS A 208 -15.14 -10.20 28.52
N CYS A 209 -16.34 -10.28 29.09
CA CYS A 209 -17.56 -10.66 28.37
C CYS A 209 -18.70 -9.64 28.49
N ARG A 210 -18.46 -8.52 29.19
CA ARG A 210 -19.43 -7.45 29.49
C ARG A 210 -20.72 -7.91 30.19
N GLN A 211 -20.72 -9.08 30.81
CA GLN A 211 -21.86 -9.55 31.59
C GLN A 211 -21.93 -8.85 32.95
N THR A 212 -23.13 -8.53 33.42
CA THR A 212 -23.40 -7.93 34.73
C THR A 212 -23.96 -8.92 35.76
N ILE A 213 -24.19 -10.18 35.36
CA ILE A 213 -24.70 -11.24 36.23
C ILE A 213 -23.56 -11.82 37.06
N ARG A 214 -23.72 -11.86 38.39
CA ARG A 214 -22.73 -12.45 39.31
C ARG A 214 -22.62 -13.97 39.11
N ASN A 215 -21.40 -14.50 39.11
CA ASN A 215 -21.07 -15.93 38.97
C ASN A 215 -21.47 -16.58 37.63
N SER A 216 -21.70 -15.81 36.58
CA SER A 216 -21.83 -16.38 35.23
C SER A 216 -20.48 -16.95 34.74
N TYR A 217 -20.53 -17.88 33.79
CA TYR A 217 -19.32 -18.33 33.10
C TYR A 217 -18.92 -17.34 32.00
N CYS A 218 -17.62 -17.16 31.80
CA CYS A 218 -17.11 -16.30 30.74
C CYS A 218 -17.49 -16.82 29.35
N THR A 219 -18.23 -16.00 28.59
CA THR A 219 -18.65 -16.29 27.21
C THR A 219 -17.71 -15.70 26.16
N GLY A 220 -16.61 -15.05 26.57
CA GLY A 220 -15.65 -14.41 25.66
C GLY A 220 -16.26 -13.33 24.75
N SER A 221 -15.66 -13.14 23.58
CA SER A 221 -16.09 -12.16 22.56
C SER A 221 -17.48 -12.45 22.00
N ALA A 222 -17.84 -13.72 21.84
CA ALA A 222 -19.14 -14.14 21.33
C ALA A 222 -20.31 -13.63 22.18
N GLY A 223 -20.10 -13.49 23.50
CA GLY A 223 -21.12 -12.91 24.38
C GLY A 223 -21.31 -11.41 24.21
N ILE A 224 -20.28 -10.69 23.75
CA ILE A 224 -20.35 -9.24 23.50
C ILE A 224 -21.15 -9.00 22.22
N GLU A 225 -20.83 -9.72 21.16
CA GLU A 225 -21.53 -9.65 19.86
C GLU A 225 -23.02 -9.97 20.03
N ALA A 226 -23.35 -11.08 20.72
CA ALA A 226 -24.74 -11.46 20.97
C ALA A 226 -25.52 -10.41 21.80
N ALA A 227 -24.86 -9.73 22.75
CA ALA A 227 -25.49 -8.67 23.53
C ALA A 227 -25.73 -7.41 22.69
N GLU A 228 -24.78 -7.03 21.83
CA GLU A 228 -24.92 -5.90 20.91
C GLU A 228 -26.06 -6.17 19.91
N GLU A 229 -26.08 -7.35 19.27
CA GLU A 229 -27.16 -7.78 18.38
C GLU A 229 -28.54 -7.77 19.07
N ALA A 230 -28.63 -8.24 20.32
CA ALA A 230 -29.88 -8.20 21.08
C ALA A 230 -30.36 -6.76 21.33
N THR A 231 -29.44 -5.82 21.63
CA THR A 231 -29.80 -4.40 21.79
C THR A 231 -30.23 -3.76 20.47
N GLU A 232 -29.59 -4.13 19.37
CA GLU A 232 -29.98 -3.66 18.03
C GLU A 232 -31.35 -4.20 17.61
N LEU A 233 -31.63 -5.48 17.86
CA LEU A 233 -32.94 -6.09 17.64
C LEU A 233 -34.03 -5.42 18.47
N MET A 234 -33.75 -5.08 19.74
CA MET A 234 -34.70 -4.39 20.60
C MET A 234 -35.01 -2.96 20.09
N LYS A 235 -33.98 -2.22 19.64
CA LYS A 235 -34.15 -0.90 19.01
C LYS A 235 -34.94 -1.00 17.71
N ALA A 236 -34.66 -1.99 16.87
CA ALA A 236 -35.38 -2.23 15.62
C ALA A 236 -36.86 -2.59 15.85
N ASN A 237 -37.16 -3.31 16.93
CA ASN A 237 -38.54 -3.63 17.31
C ASN A 237 -39.29 -2.41 17.84
N LEU A 238 -38.62 -1.55 18.63
CA LEU A 238 -39.19 -0.27 19.08
C LEU A 238 -39.51 0.65 17.90
N ALA A 239 -38.58 0.81 16.96
CA ALA A 239 -38.81 1.63 15.75
C ALA A 239 -39.96 1.09 14.89
N ARG A 240 -40.09 -0.23 14.76
CA ARG A 240 -41.23 -0.84 14.07
C ARG A 240 -42.55 -0.57 14.79
N LYS A 241 -42.58 -0.65 16.12
CA LYS A 241 -43.78 -0.34 16.92
C LYS A 241 -44.19 1.12 16.79
N GLU A 242 -43.25 2.05 16.87
CA GLU A 242 -43.49 3.49 16.69
C GLU A 242 -44.04 3.80 15.30
N ALA A 243 -43.54 3.14 14.25
CA ALA A 243 -44.06 3.30 12.89
C ALA A 243 -45.50 2.78 12.73
N THR A 244 -45.91 1.77 13.51
CA THR A 244 -47.29 1.23 13.49
C THR A 244 -48.27 2.01 14.36
N GLU A 245 -47.81 2.66 15.42
CA GLU A 245 -48.66 3.48 16.32
C GLU A 245 -48.78 4.94 15.85
N GLY A 246 -47.93 5.38 14.90
CA GLY A 246 -47.94 6.73 14.30
C GLY A 246 -48.82 6.90 13.05
N THR A 247 -49.61 5.89 12.69
CA THR A 247 -50.65 5.93 11.63
C THR A 247 -52.03 5.77 12.24
#